data_AF-M0M8Y5-F1
#
_entry.id   AF-M0M8Y5-F1
#
_cell.length_a   1.000
_cell.length_b   1.000
_cell.length_c   1.000
_cell.angle_alpha   90.00
_cell.angle_beta   90.00
_cell.angle_gamma   90.00
#
_symmetry.space_group_name_H-M   'P 1'
#
loop_
_entity.id
_entity.type
_entity.pdbx_description
1 polymer ?
#
loop_
_entity_poly.entity_id
_entity_poly.type
_entity_poly.pdbx_seq_one_letter_code
_entity_poly.pdbx_strand_id
1 'polypeptide(L)'
;MSDDHDGTRLTRRRLLGGVTTIGVAGALGGVSTMARFRDEESSTVSVQSGTFDLQLSDSDEGFGEDGDSVSGELTLSNAKPGETFSGSIQLQNAGSVEADHIELDFSYDETESDGPSGSDEGDTKPGSATGMAKQFEVTTLFYDEDLLYDLSDANGNGRTDVDDLSSPKNADALDNLAPACSANGGTKSLSVGFRFADDPANNDYQGDELTVTITFALHQTSSQDI
;
A
#
# COMPACT_ATOMS: atom_id res chain seq x y z
N MET A 1 -6.76 31.75 -57.33
CA MET A 1 -5.70 30.86 -56.82
C MET A 1 -5.59 31.12 -55.34
N SER A 2 -6.05 30.12 -54.56
CA SER A 2 -5.78 29.84 -53.14
C SER A 2 -6.26 30.89 -52.13
N ASP A 3 -7.36 30.67 -51.42
CA ASP A 3 -7.50 29.80 -50.22
C ASP A 3 -6.54 30.24 -49.10
N ASP A 4 -7.04 30.77 -47.98
CA ASP A 4 -7.55 29.93 -46.89
C ASP A 4 -8.22 30.77 -45.79
N HIS A 5 -9.32 30.25 -45.25
CA HIS A 5 -10.05 30.77 -44.10
C HIS A 5 -9.52 30.06 -42.85
N ASP A 6 -8.59 30.66 -42.11
CA ASP A 6 -8.22 30.12 -40.80
C ASP A 6 -9.10 30.72 -39.70
N GLY A 7 -10.24 30.04 -39.47
CA GLY A 7 -11.04 30.25 -38.29
C GLY A 7 -10.25 29.77 -37.07
N THR A 8 -9.82 30.71 -36.23
CA THR A 8 -9.21 30.42 -34.92
C THR A 8 -10.22 29.66 -34.06
N ARG A 9 -10.13 28.32 -34.12
CA ARG A 9 -10.86 27.41 -33.26
C ARG A 9 -10.34 27.56 -31.84
N LEU A 10 -11.09 28.29 -31.02
CA LEU A 10 -10.89 28.33 -29.57
C LEU A 10 -11.22 26.93 -29.01
N THR A 11 -10.19 26.09 -28.88
CA THR A 11 -10.30 24.81 -28.20
C THR A 11 -10.52 25.05 -26.71
N ARG A 12 -11.51 24.34 -26.17
CA ARG A 12 -12.06 24.53 -24.82
C ARG A 12 -10.97 24.44 -23.77
N ARG A 13 -10.76 25.56 -23.07
CA ARG A 13 -10.13 25.62 -21.75
C ARG A 13 -10.87 24.67 -20.79
N ARG A 14 -10.17 23.65 -20.31
CA ARG A 14 -10.28 23.11 -18.94
C ARG A 14 -8.83 22.96 -18.48
N LEU A 15 -8.24 24.03 -17.94
CA LEU A 15 -7.97 24.14 -16.51
C LEU A 15 -7.38 22.84 -15.93
N LEU A 16 -6.15 22.48 -16.32
CA LEU A 16 -5.27 21.64 -15.51
C LEU A 16 -4.62 22.57 -14.48
N GLY A 17 -5.40 22.90 -13.44
CA GLY A 17 -4.99 23.78 -12.37
C GLY A 17 -4.53 22.96 -11.18
N GLY A 18 -3.20 22.94 -10.97
CA GLY A 18 -2.54 22.82 -9.68
C GLY A 18 -2.86 21.60 -8.82
N VAL A 19 -2.05 20.55 -8.96
CA VAL A 19 -1.82 19.64 -7.83
C VAL A 19 -0.90 20.38 -6.85
N THR A 20 -1.50 20.91 -5.79
CA THR A 20 -0.77 21.35 -4.60
C THR A 20 -0.05 20.16 -4.00
N THR A 21 1.28 20.14 -4.09
CA THR A 21 2.14 19.28 -3.29
C THR A 21 1.94 19.61 -1.81
N ILE A 22 1.09 18.84 -1.13
CA ILE A 22 1.06 18.82 0.32
C ILE A 22 2.14 17.84 0.75
N GLY A 23 3.35 18.36 0.96
CA GLY A 23 4.40 17.62 1.63
C GLY A 23 4.06 17.50 3.11
N VAL A 24 3.64 16.31 3.54
CA VAL A 24 3.71 15.95 4.96
C VAL A 24 5.15 15.55 5.23
N ALA A 25 5.97 16.54 5.59
CA ALA A 25 7.30 16.31 6.12
C ALA A 25 7.20 15.84 7.57
N GLY A 26 7.05 14.53 7.76
CA GLY A 26 7.30 13.85 9.03
C GLY A 26 8.72 13.30 9.03
N ALA A 27 9.68 14.10 9.50
CA ALA A 27 11.06 13.64 9.66
C ALA A 27 11.15 12.69 10.88
N LEU A 28 11.09 11.39 10.62
CA LEU A 28 11.67 10.36 11.50
C LEU A 28 12.76 9.69 10.68
N GLY A 29 13.98 9.64 11.23
CA GLY A 29 15.12 9.03 10.54
C GLY A 29 14.90 7.54 10.37
N GLY A 30 14.39 7.15 9.21
CA GLY A 30 14.27 5.77 8.73
C GLY A 30 14.75 5.74 7.29
N VAL A 31 15.34 4.62 6.87
CA VAL A 31 15.73 4.40 5.48
C VAL A 31 14.45 4.42 4.63
N SER A 32 14.42 5.24 3.58
CA SER A 32 13.25 5.34 2.69
C SER A 32 12.95 3.97 2.08
N THR A 33 11.85 3.35 2.51
CA THR A 33 11.30 2.15 1.86
C THR A 33 10.63 2.60 0.58
N MET A 34 11.07 2.06 -0.56
CA MET A 34 10.36 2.24 -1.83
C MET A 34 9.17 1.29 -1.83
N ALA A 35 7.98 1.80 -2.15
CA ALA A 35 6.87 0.94 -2.49
C ALA A 35 6.97 0.59 -3.99
N ARG A 36 6.51 -0.59 -4.40
CA ARG A 36 6.50 -1.02 -5.80
C ARG A 36 5.13 -1.61 -6.13
N PHE A 37 4.49 -1.16 -7.20
CA PHE A 37 3.17 -1.69 -7.59
C PHE A 37 3.33 -2.92 -8.50
N ARG A 38 2.55 -3.97 -8.23
CA ARG A 38 2.52 -5.21 -9.04
C ARG A 38 1.08 -5.61 -9.32
N ASP A 39 0.74 -5.78 -10.59
CA ASP A 39 -0.60 -6.14 -11.10
C ASP A 39 -0.81 -7.66 -11.12
N GLU A 40 -1.97 -8.14 -10.62
CA GLU A 40 -2.39 -9.51 -10.91
C GLU A 40 -3.88 -9.75 -11.26
N GLU A 41 -4.83 -8.79 -11.22
CA GLU A 41 -6.11 -8.88 -11.97
C GLU A 41 -6.81 -7.50 -12.19
N SER A 42 -7.14 -7.19 -13.44
CA SER A 42 -8.04 -6.08 -13.82
C SER A 42 -9.48 -6.58 -14.02
N SER A 43 -10.42 -6.18 -13.16
CA SER A 43 -11.85 -6.46 -13.35
C SER A 43 -12.52 -5.42 -14.27
N THR A 44 -12.36 -5.56 -15.58
CA THR A 44 -13.06 -4.71 -16.58
C THR A 44 -14.49 -5.21 -16.85
N VAL A 45 -15.47 -4.80 -16.04
CA VAL A 45 -16.89 -4.99 -16.39
C VAL A 45 -17.37 -3.83 -17.27
N SER A 46 -17.40 -4.03 -18.59
CA SER A 46 -17.87 -3.02 -19.55
C SER A 46 -19.22 -3.38 -20.16
N VAL A 47 -20.31 -2.79 -19.65
CA VAL A 47 -21.63 -2.79 -20.32
C VAL A 47 -22.27 -1.40 -20.18
N GLN A 48 -21.84 -0.45 -21.02
CA GLN A 48 -22.50 0.85 -21.27
C GLN A 48 -22.85 1.72 -20.02
N SER A 49 -22.26 1.46 -18.85
CA SER A 49 -22.63 2.07 -17.55
C SER A 49 -21.41 2.18 -16.64
N GLY A 50 -20.60 3.22 -16.84
CA GLY A 50 -19.47 3.57 -15.98
C GLY A 50 -18.33 2.52 -15.91
N THR A 51 -17.26 2.88 -15.21
CA THR A 51 -16.07 2.05 -14.98
C THR A 51 -15.67 2.14 -13.52
N PHE A 52 -15.10 1.08 -12.97
CA PHE A 52 -14.27 1.13 -11.77
C PHE A 52 -12.82 1.11 -12.24
N ASP A 53 -12.02 1.98 -11.65
CA ASP A 53 -10.62 2.14 -11.98
C ASP A 53 -10.01 2.73 -10.70
N LEU A 54 -9.32 1.88 -9.95
CA LEU A 54 -8.58 2.25 -8.76
C LEU A 54 -7.13 2.47 -9.18
N GLN A 55 -6.62 3.66 -8.88
CA GLN A 55 -5.24 4.04 -9.16
C GLN A 55 -4.53 4.30 -7.85
N LEU A 56 -3.33 3.76 -7.76
CA LEU A 56 -2.43 3.96 -6.63
C LEU A 56 -1.33 4.95 -7.02
N SER A 57 -0.79 5.65 -6.03
CA SER A 57 0.42 6.47 -6.19
C SER A 57 1.20 6.50 -4.87
N ASP A 58 2.50 6.74 -4.92
CA ASP A 58 3.35 6.86 -3.73
C ASP A 58 4.32 8.05 -3.84
N SER A 59 5.47 8.00 -3.16
CA SER A 59 6.50 9.05 -3.23
C SER A 59 7.27 9.11 -4.54
N ASP A 60 7.35 8.01 -5.29
CA ASP A 60 8.20 7.85 -6.47
C ASP A 60 7.39 7.69 -7.77
N GLU A 61 6.11 7.31 -7.69
CA GLU A 61 5.19 7.15 -8.83
C GLU A 61 3.88 7.94 -8.70
N GLY A 62 3.40 8.52 -9.81
CA GLY A 62 2.10 9.21 -9.90
C GLY A 62 0.93 8.29 -10.26
N PHE A 63 -0.31 8.76 -10.06
CA PHE A 63 -1.51 8.00 -10.43
C PHE A 63 -1.51 7.57 -11.90
N GLY A 64 -1.72 6.26 -12.13
CA GLY A 64 -1.83 5.67 -13.46
C GLY A 64 -0.51 5.54 -14.21
N GLU A 65 0.64 5.77 -13.57
CA GLU A 65 1.96 5.61 -14.21
C GLU A 65 2.37 4.13 -14.38
N ASP A 66 1.90 3.24 -13.50
CA ASP A 66 2.16 1.79 -13.55
C ASP A 66 0.98 0.93 -14.06
N GLY A 67 -0.08 1.57 -14.56
CA GLY A 67 -1.37 0.92 -14.86
C GLY A 67 -2.32 0.92 -13.67
N ASP A 68 -3.56 0.46 -13.86
CA ASP A 68 -4.60 0.39 -12.81
C ASP A 68 -4.27 -0.77 -11.82
N SER A 69 -3.16 -0.65 -11.10
CA SER A 69 -2.72 -1.64 -10.11
C SER A 69 -3.60 -1.53 -8.87
N VAL A 70 -4.02 -2.68 -8.35
CA VAL A 70 -4.82 -2.79 -7.11
C VAL A 70 -3.98 -3.21 -5.91
N SER A 71 -2.67 -3.39 -6.08
CA SER A 71 -1.75 -3.81 -5.02
C SER A 71 -0.47 -2.98 -5.01
N GLY A 72 0.03 -2.69 -3.81
CA GLY A 72 1.31 -2.04 -3.55
C GLY A 72 2.18 -2.88 -2.62
N GLU A 73 3.46 -3.04 -2.97
CA GLU A 73 4.45 -3.80 -2.20
C GLU A 73 5.32 -2.84 -1.40
N LEU A 74 5.67 -3.18 -0.16
CA LEU A 74 6.63 -2.49 0.70
C LEU A 74 7.77 -3.46 1.01
N THR A 75 9.00 -3.11 0.66
CA THR A 75 10.16 -3.99 0.88
C THR A 75 10.97 -3.53 2.08
N LEU A 76 10.99 -4.35 3.14
CA LEU A 76 11.76 -4.16 4.36
C LEU A 76 13.07 -4.93 4.25
N SER A 77 14.13 -4.26 3.77
CA SER A 77 15.43 -4.87 3.51
C SER A 77 16.50 -4.46 4.53
N ASN A 78 17.47 -5.34 4.82
CA ASN A 78 18.67 -5.04 5.63
C ASN A 78 18.34 -4.46 7.03
N ALA A 79 17.18 -4.82 7.55
CA ALA A 79 16.64 -4.22 8.74
C ALA A 79 17.41 -4.68 9.99
N LYS A 80 17.66 -3.76 10.93
CA LYS A 80 18.30 -4.07 12.21
C LYS A 80 17.31 -3.96 13.36
N PRO A 81 17.48 -4.73 14.45
CA PRO A 81 16.64 -4.58 15.64
C PRO A 81 16.55 -3.11 16.10
N GLY A 82 15.33 -2.64 16.34
CA GLY A 82 15.01 -1.26 16.69
C GLY A 82 14.82 -0.30 15.51
N GLU A 83 15.12 -0.72 14.27
CA GLU A 83 14.94 0.09 13.08
C GLU A 83 13.46 0.28 12.73
N THR A 84 13.12 1.44 12.19
CA THR A 84 11.75 1.82 11.83
C THR A 84 11.63 2.14 10.34
N PHE A 85 10.55 1.68 9.75
CA PHE A 85 10.18 1.87 8.36
C PHE A 85 8.79 2.51 8.30
N SER A 86 8.56 3.36 7.31
CA SER A 86 7.24 3.95 7.10
C SER A 86 7.02 4.22 5.61
N GLY A 87 5.79 4.04 5.16
CA GLY A 87 5.38 4.34 3.79
C GLY A 87 3.96 4.90 3.77
N SER A 88 3.61 5.54 2.67
CA SER A 88 2.24 5.98 2.42
C SER A 88 1.84 5.67 0.99
N ILE A 89 0.66 5.10 0.82
CA ILE A 89 0.05 4.82 -0.48
C ILE A 89 -1.17 5.70 -0.61
N GLN A 90 -1.26 6.46 -1.69
CA GLN A 90 -2.44 7.23 -2.03
C GLN A 90 -3.32 6.45 -3.00
N LEU A 91 -4.63 6.61 -2.83
CA LEU A 91 -5.65 5.92 -3.60
C LEU A 91 -6.57 6.93 -4.28
N GLN A 92 -6.93 6.64 -5.52
CA GLN A 92 -7.87 7.44 -6.32
C GLN A 92 -8.80 6.53 -7.11
N ASN A 93 -10.11 6.82 -7.08
CA ASN A 93 -11.07 6.20 -7.98
C ASN A 93 -11.17 7.04 -9.27
N ALA A 94 -10.42 6.65 -10.30
CA ALA A 94 -10.51 7.18 -11.66
C ALA A 94 -11.71 6.66 -12.43
N GLY A 95 -12.37 5.63 -11.89
CA GLY A 95 -13.65 5.11 -12.36
C GLY A 95 -14.74 6.18 -12.34
N SER A 96 -15.80 5.96 -13.12
CA SER A 96 -16.94 6.89 -13.23
C SER A 96 -18.12 6.52 -12.34
N VAL A 97 -17.96 5.52 -11.47
CA VAL A 97 -18.98 5.04 -10.53
C VAL A 97 -18.46 5.20 -9.11
N GLU A 98 -19.32 5.64 -8.19
CA GLU A 98 -19.00 5.68 -6.77
C GLU A 98 -18.90 4.24 -6.22
N ALA A 99 -17.84 3.99 -5.46
CA ALA A 99 -17.69 2.75 -4.72
C ALA A 99 -18.51 2.78 -3.44
N ASP A 100 -18.81 1.60 -2.91
CA ASP A 100 -19.42 1.43 -1.60
C ASP A 100 -18.35 1.51 -0.50
N HIS A 101 -17.30 0.68 -0.62
CA HIS A 101 -16.20 0.60 0.33
C HIS A 101 -14.88 0.14 -0.31
N ILE A 102 -13.80 0.25 0.47
CA ILE A 102 -12.49 -0.33 0.22
C ILE A 102 -12.21 -1.42 1.27
N GLU A 103 -11.62 -2.52 0.81
CA GLU A 103 -11.07 -3.57 1.65
C GLU A 103 -9.54 -3.63 1.47
N LEU A 104 -8.82 -3.88 2.56
CA LEU A 104 -7.37 -4.08 2.58
C LEU A 104 -7.04 -5.52 2.94
N ASP A 105 -6.20 -6.17 2.14
CA ASP A 105 -5.61 -7.46 2.47
C ASP A 105 -4.08 -7.35 2.52
N PHE A 106 -3.46 -8.07 3.46
CA PHE A 106 -2.02 -8.06 3.66
C PHE A 106 -1.47 -9.47 3.47
N SER A 107 -0.46 -9.58 2.62
CA SER A 107 0.37 -10.77 2.50
C SER A 107 1.84 -10.40 2.63
N TYR A 108 2.69 -11.38 2.88
CA TYR A 108 4.11 -11.17 3.00
C TYR A 108 4.89 -12.37 2.47
N ASP A 109 6.07 -12.10 1.95
CA ASP A 109 7.00 -13.12 1.47
C ASP A 109 8.43 -12.73 1.84
N GLU A 110 9.28 -13.73 2.01
CA GLU A 110 10.72 -13.53 2.22
C GLU A 110 11.43 -13.89 0.92
N THR A 111 12.02 -12.89 0.28
CA THR A 111 12.65 -13.03 -1.04
C THR A 111 14.01 -13.73 -0.98
N GLU A 112 14.55 -13.95 0.21
CA GLU A 112 15.86 -14.56 0.42
C GLU A 112 15.75 -16.07 0.76
N SER A 113 15.79 -16.91 -0.28
CA SER A 113 15.73 -18.37 -0.12
C SER A 113 17.06 -19.02 0.30
N ASP A 114 18.20 -18.32 0.24
CA ASP A 114 19.54 -18.92 0.20
C ASP A 114 20.54 -18.42 1.29
N GLY A 115 20.08 -17.66 2.30
CA GLY A 115 20.91 -17.07 3.38
C GLY A 115 21.19 -15.57 3.18
N PRO A 116 21.78 -14.86 4.16
CA PRO A 116 21.61 -13.42 4.34
C PRO A 116 22.13 -12.57 3.19
N SER A 117 21.45 -11.45 2.92
CA SER A 117 21.88 -10.49 1.93
C SER A 117 23.08 -9.71 2.48
N GLY A 118 24.29 -10.11 2.08
CA GLY A 118 25.53 -9.42 2.47
C GLY A 118 26.38 -10.17 3.49
N SER A 119 26.96 -9.43 4.45
CA SER A 119 27.98 -9.95 5.39
C SER A 119 27.44 -10.20 6.80
N ASP A 120 26.13 -10.20 6.97
CA ASP A 120 25.50 -10.28 8.29
C ASP A 120 25.44 -11.75 8.74
N GLU A 121 26.46 -12.17 9.51
CA GLU A 121 26.63 -13.53 10.04
C GLU A 121 25.60 -13.93 11.13
N GLY A 122 24.54 -13.13 11.30
CA GLY A 122 23.54 -13.26 12.36
C GLY A 122 22.35 -14.14 11.99
N ASP A 123 21.98 -14.20 10.71
CA ASP A 123 20.84 -14.98 10.23
C ASP A 123 21.04 -16.47 10.58
N THR A 124 20.12 -16.99 11.40
CA THR A 124 20.08 -18.41 11.76
C THR A 124 18.79 -19.09 11.31
N LYS A 125 17.87 -18.37 10.64
CA LYS A 125 16.55 -18.84 10.21
C LYS A 125 16.17 -18.32 8.81
N PRO A 126 16.99 -18.56 7.78
CA PRO A 126 16.66 -18.15 6.42
C PRO A 126 15.39 -18.84 5.92
N GLY A 127 14.62 -18.14 5.09
CA GLY A 127 13.42 -18.64 4.42
C GLY A 127 12.23 -18.85 5.37
N SER A 128 12.20 -18.12 6.49
CA SER A 128 11.14 -18.13 7.49
C SER A 128 10.31 -16.83 7.46
N ALA A 129 9.59 -16.58 6.37
CA ALA A 129 8.76 -15.37 6.18
C ALA A 129 7.83 -15.08 7.37
N THR A 130 7.10 -16.09 7.88
CA THR A 130 6.24 -15.93 9.08
C THR A 130 7.04 -15.63 10.35
N GLY A 131 8.26 -16.17 10.48
CA GLY A 131 9.13 -15.89 11.62
C GLY A 131 9.65 -14.46 11.61
N MET A 132 10.00 -13.97 10.42
CA MET A 132 10.45 -12.59 10.18
C MET A 132 9.28 -11.59 10.33
N ALA A 133 8.11 -11.87 9.75
CA ALA A 133 6.90 -11.04 9.89
C ALA A 133 6.53 -10.77 11.35
N LYS A 134 6.69 -11.78 12.22
CA LYS A 134 6.47 -11.66 13.68
C LYS A 134 7.45 -10.72 14.40
N GLN A 135 8.56 -10.37 13.76
CA GLN A 135 9.53 -9.43 14.30
C GLN A 135 9.23 -7.98 13.91
N PHE A 136 8.39 -7.73 12.90
CA PHE A 136 8.03 -6.38 12.48
C PHE A 136 6.74 -5.93 13.14
N GLU A 137 6.89 -5.18 14.23
CA GLU A 137 5.78 -4.56 14.94
C GLU A 137 5.14 -3.47 14.08
N VAL A 138 3.82 -3.50 13.95
CA VAL A 138 3.04 -2.45 13.30
C VAL A 138 2.95 -1.26 14.27
N THR A 139 3.58 -0.16 13.89
CA THR A 139 3.63 1.07 14.69
C THR A 139 2.71 2.16 14.18
N THR A 140 2.26 2.05 12.93
CA THR A 140 1.26 2.95 12.34
C THR A 140 0.46 2.16 11.31
N LEU A 141 -0.86 2.24 11.41
CA LEU A 141 -1.77 1.81 10.36
C LEU A 141 -2.94 2.80 10.33
N PHE A 142 -2.81 3.83 9.49
CA PHE A 142 -3.72 4.95 9.47
C PHE A 142 -4.30 5.15 8.07
N TYR A 143 -5.61 5.28 7.99
CA TYR A 143 -6.32 5.60 6.74
C TYR A 143 -7.06 6.94 6.86
N ASP A 144 -8.35 6.92 7.18
CA ASP A 144 -9.10 8.10 7.68
C ASP A 144 -9.09 8.14 9.22
N GLU A 145 -8.87 6.98 9.83
CA GLU A 145 -8.76 6.75 11.26
C GLU A 145 -7.59 5.80 11.56
N ASP A 146 -7.27 5.66 12.84
CA ASP A 146 -6.21 4.77 13.30
C ASP A 146 -6.74 3.34 13.43
N LEU A 147 -6.48 2.53 12.41
CA LEU A 147 -6.95 1.14 12.33
C LEU A 147 -6.18 0.24 13.30
N LEU A 148 -5.00 0.65 13.75
CA LEU A 148 -4.14 -0.17 14.62
C LEU A 148 -4.82 -0.51 15.96
N TYR A 149 -5.70 0.35 16.46
CA TYR A 149 -6.42 0.12 17.71
C TYR A 149 -7.48 -0.99 17.62
N ASP A 150 -7.99 -1.25 16.42
CA ASP A 150 -9.01 -2.26 16.18
C ASP A 150 -8.42 -3.63 15.83
N LEU A 151 -7.10 -3.68 15.59
CA LEU A 151 -6.37 -4.92 15.40
C LEU A 151 -6.12 -5.67 16.71
N SER A 152 -6.18 -6.99 16.63
CA SER A 152 -5.79 -7.90 17.69
C SER A 152 -4.41 -8.51 17.43
N ASP A 153 -3.64 -8.71 18.50
CA ASP A 153 -2.50 -9.66 18.52
C ASP A 153 -3.06 -11.07 18.33
N ALA A 154 -3.07 -11.53 17.08
CA ALA A 154 -3.76 -12.73 16.66
C ALA A 154 -2.93 -13.98 16.99
N ASN A 155 -1.61 -13.86 16.97
CA ASN A 155 -0.66 -14.92 17.23
C ASN A 155 -0.25 -15.06 18.72
N GLY A 156 -0.56 -14.06 19.55
CA GLY A 156 -0.41 -14.05 21.01
C GLY A 156 1.01 -13.78 21.50
N ASN A 157 1.85 -13.11 20.71
CA ASN A 157 3.26 -12.85 21.06
C ASN A 157 3.47 -11.54 21.84
N GLY A 158 2.41 -10.78 22.12
CA GLY A 158 2.40 -9.57 22.92
C GLY A 158 2.58 -8.27 22.14
N ARG A 159 2.53 -8.30 20.81
CA ARG A 159 2.53 -7.12 19.93
C ARG A 159 1.61 -7.37 18.73
N THR A 160 1.17 -6.30 18.07
CA THR A 160 0.56 -6.41 16.74
C THR A 160 1.68 -6.31 15.71
N ASP A 161 1.90 -7.37 14.94
CA ASP A 161 2.97 -7.46 13.95
C ASP A 161 2.44 -7.71 12.52
N VAL A 162 3.35 -7.82 11.55
CA VAL A 162 2.98 -8.04 10.14
C VAL A 162 2.23 -9.36 9.94
N ASP A 163 2.52 -10.41 10.73
CA ASP A 163 1.77 -11.67 10.67
C ASP A 163 0.32 -11.48 11.09
N ASP A 164 0.06 -10.62 12.08
CA ASP A 164 -1.30 -10.31 12.53
C ASP A 164 -2.13 -9.55 11.48
N LEU A 165 -1.51 -8.77 10.59
CA LEU A 165 -2.23 -8.06 9.52
C LEU A 165 -2.88 -9.03 8.52
N SER A 166 -2.25 -10.19 8.28
CA SER A 166 -2.78 -11.24 7.40
C SER A 166 -3.79 -12.18 8.09
N SER A 167 -4.05 -11.96 9.38
CA SER A 167 -4.91 -12.84 10.17
C SER A 167 -6.39 -12.59 9.90
N PRO A 168 -7.20 -13.64 9.67
CA PRO A 168 -8.65 -13.51 9.55
C PRO A 168 -9.34 -12.92 10.80
N LYS A 169 -8.66 -12.88 11.95
CA LYS A 169 -9.19 -12.21 13.16
C LYS A 169 -9.26 -10.69 13.02
N ASN A 170 -8.48 -10.14 12.09
CA ASN A 170 -8.33 -8.70 11.89
C ASN A 170 -9.00 -8.22 10.59
N ALA A 171 -9.56 -9.12 9.78
CA ALA A 171 -10.23 -8.78 8.52
C ALA A 171 -11.33 -7.73 8.71
N ASP A 172 -12.17 -7.86 9.74
CA ASP A 172 -13.25 -6.91 10.05
C ASP A 172 -12.75 -5.45 10.24
N ALA A 173 -11.50 -5.26 10.71
CA ALA A 173 -10.90 -3.94 10.92
C ALA A 173 -10.29 -3.35 9.64
N LEU A 174 -10.10 -4.18 8.62
CA LEU A 174 -9.48 -3.84 7.34
C LEU A 174 -10.51 -3.77 6.20
N ASP A 175 -11.77 -4.08 6.51
CA ASP A 175 -12.91 -4.03 5.60
C ASP A 175 -13.74 -2.75 5.82
N ASN A 176 -14.60 -2.45 4.85
CA ASN A 176 -15.62 -1.43 4.87
C ASN A 176 -15.07 0.00 5.07
N LEU A 177 -13.87 0.25 4.54
CA LEU A 177 -13.22 1.55 4.60
C LEU A 177 -13.82 2.53 3.58
N ALA A 178 -13.84 3.81 3.92
CA ALA A 178 -14.46 4.82 3.05
C ALA A 178 -13.67 4.99 1.73
N PRO A 179 -14.32 4.87 0.56
CA PRO A 179 -13.63 4.97 -0.71
C PRO A 179 -13.32 6.42 -1.10
N ALA A 180 -12.43 6.59 -2.07
CA ALA A 180 -12.25 7.88 -2.76
C ALA A 180 -13.45 8.15 -3.69
N CYS A 181 -13.85 9.42 -3.80
CA CYS A 181 -14.91 9.84 -4.72
C CYS A 181 -14.55 9.49 -6.16
N SER A 182 -15.54 9.06 -6.94
CA SER A 182 -15.36 8.72 -8.36
C SER A 182 -14.91 9.90 -9.23
N ALA A 183 -14.47 9.58 -10.44
CA ALA A 183 -14.04 10.48 -11.50
C ALA A 183 -12.93 11.43 -11.04
N ASN A 184 -11.96 10.90 -10.27
CA ASN A 184 -10.88 11.66 -9.66
C ASN A 184 -11.37 12.77 -8.72
N GLY A 185 -12.54 12.56 -8.09
CA GLY A 185 -13.19 13.54 -7.22
C GLY A 185 -12.50 13.76 -5.88
N GLY A 186 -11.50 12.94 -5.55
CA GLY A 186 -10.67 13.05 -4.35
C GLY A 186 -9.60 11.97 -4.30
N THR A 187 -8.84 11.96 -3.21
CA THR A 187 -7.86 10.91 -2.90
C THR A 187 -8.02 10.46 -1.46
N LYS A 188 -7.57 9.24 -1.19
CA LYS A 188 -7.43 8.66 0.15
C LYS A 188 -5.97 8.29 0.36
N SER A 189 -5.54 8.11 1.61
CA SER A 189 -4.16 7.76 1.92
C SER A 189 -4.12 6.70 3.00
N LEU A 190 -3.46 5.59 2.72
CA LEU A 190 -3.02 4.63 3.73
C LEU A 190 -1.60 5.00 4.15
N SER A 191 -1.35 5.16 5.45
CA SER A 191 -0.02 5.33 6.04
C SER A 191 0.30 4.11 6.89
N VAL A 192 1.43 3.48 6.62
CA VAL A 192 1.91 2.29 7.34
C VAL A 192 3.26 2.57 7.97
N GLY A 193 3.50 1.99 9.13
CA GLY A 193 4.76 2.09 9.86
C GLY A 193 5.08 0.78 10.53
N PHE A 194 6.32 0.33 10.38
CA PHE A 194 6.84 -0.90 10.97
C PHE A 194 8.07 -0.61 11.80
N ARG A 195 8.28 -1.41 12.86
CA ARG A 195 9.51 -1.41 13.64
C ARG A 195 10.01 -2.83 13.79
N PHE A 196 11.26 -3.08 13.43
CA PHE A 196 11.93 -4.32 13.80
C PHE A 196 12.02 -4.36 15.34
N ALA A 197 11.34 -5.30 15.97
CA ALA A 197 11.36 -5.50 17.41
C ALA A 197 12.81 -5.53 17.94
N ASP A 198 13.05 -4.76 19.00
CA ASP A 198 14.34 -4.66 19.68
C ASP A 198 14.50 -5.82 20.67
N ASP A 199 14.69 -7.04 20.13
CA ASP A 199 14.97 -8.25 20.90
C ASP A 199 16.37 -8.79 20.53
N PRO A 200 17.27 -9.09 21.47
CA PRO A 200 18.56 -9.73 21.16
C PRO A 200 18.44 -11.10 20.47
N ALA A 201 17.28 -11.76 20.51
CA ALA A 201 16.98 -12.96 19.70
C ALA A 201 16.75 -12.66 18.21
N ASN A 202 16.61 -11.39 17.82
CA ASN A 202 16.32 -10.96 16.45
C ASN A 202 17.52 -10.86 15.53
N ASN A 203 18.72 -11.16 16.03
CA ASN A 203 19.85 -11.41 15.14
C ASN A 203 19.56 -12.57 14.17
N ASP A 204 18.68 -13.51 14.55
CA ASP A 204 18.28 -14.67 13.73
C ASP A 204 17.71 -14.32 12.36
N TYR A 205 17.25 -13.08 12.14
CA TYR A 205 16.64 -12.58 10.89
C TYR A 205 17.30 -11.28 10.39
N GLN A 206 18.48 -10.94 10.92
CA GLN A 206 19.21 -9.74 10.51
C GLN A 206 19.90 -9.98 9.17
N GLY A 207 19.61 -9.12 8.20
CA GLY A 207 20.15 -9.22 6.84
C GLY A 207 19.11 -9.72 5.83
N ASP A 208 18.02 -10.32 6.30
CA ASP A 208 16.93 -10.83 5.47
C ASP A 208 16.11 -9.68 4.85
N GLU A 209 15.33 -10.02 3.81
CA GLU A 209 14.40 -9.12 3.13
C GLU A 209 12.97 -9.64 3.23
N LEU A 210 12.07 -8.82 3.79
CA LEU A 210 10.63 -9.09 3.84
C LEU A 210 9.90 -8.16 2.88
N THR A 211 9.17 -8.72 1.92
CA THR A 211 8.22 -7.98 1.10
C THR A 211 6.84 -8.11 1.70
N VAL A 212 6.22 -6.99 2.07
CA VAL A 212 4.83 -6.91 2.51
C VAL A 212 3.99 -6.39 1.33
N THR A 213 3.04 -7.19 0.86
CA THR A 213 2.12 -6.78 -0.20
C THR A 213 0.79 -6.38 0.41
N ILE A 214 0.34 -5.17 0.08
CA ILE A 214 -0.97 -4.63 0.44
C ILE A 214 -1.85 -4.66 -0.80
N THR A 215 -2.92 -5.42 -0.74
CA THR A 215 -3.95 -5.48 -1.78
C THR A 215 -5.11 -4.59 -1.38
N PHE A 216 -5.57 -3.77 -2.32
CA PHE A 216 -6.70 -2.86 -2.17
C PHE A 216 -7.82 -3.31 -3.10
N ALA A 217 -8.98 -3.68 -2.56
CA ALA A 217 -10.17 -3.93 -3.38
C ALA A 217 -11.18 -2.81 -3.23
N LEU A 218 -11.76 -2.40 -4.36
CA LEU A 218 -12.80 -1.37 -4.43
C LEU A 218 -14.13 -2.04 -4.81
N HIS A 219 -15.09 -2.05 -3.90
CA HIS A 219 -16.34 -2.81 -4.04
C HIS A 219 -17.55 -1.91 -4.35
N GLN A 220 -18.54 -2.46 -5.06
CA GLN A 220 -19.78 -1.77 -5.46
C GLN A 220 -20.92 -1.96 -4.47
N THR A 221 -20.85 -3.02 -3.66
CA THR A 221 -21.89 -3.41 -2.72
C THR A 221 -21.26 -4.07 -1.52
N SER A 222 -21.85 -3.88 -0.35
CA SER A 222 -21.46 -4.44 0.95
C SER A 222 -21.52 -5.97 1.09
N SER A 223 -21.54 -6.73 -0.01
CA SER A 223 -21.57 -8.20 -0.01
C SER A 223 -20.43 -8.79 -0.84
N GLN A 224 -19.43 -7.99 -1.17
CA GLN A 224 -18.26 -8.36 -1.93
C GLN A 224 -17.08 -8.17 -0.99
N ASP A 225 -16.33 -9.24 -0.81
CA ASP A 225 -15.14 -9.31 0.05
C ASP A 225 -14.03 -10.02 -0.77
N ILE A 226 -12.76 -9.83 -0.40
CA ILE A 226 -11.57 -10.52 -0.96
C ILE A 226 -11.54 -12.01 -0.60
#